data_AF-A0A5J5B145-F1
#
_entry.id   AF-A0A5J5B145-F1
#
_cell.length_a   1.000
_cell.length_b   1.000
_cell.length_c   1.000
_cell.angle_alpha   90.00
_cell.angle_beta   90.00
_cell.angle_gamma   90.00
#
_symmetry.space_group_name_H-M   'P 1'
#
loop_
_entity.id
_entity.type
_entity.pdbx_description
1 polymer ?
#
loop_
_entity_poly.entity_id
_entity_poly.type
_entity_poly.pdbx_seq_one_letter_code
_entity_poly.pdbx_strand_id
1 'polypeptide(L)'
;MIDNAESFMLQFLPDELQSAPVELVPYFGDSFGNWSRIDYGTGHETNFAAWLYCLTRLGLIKEEDYQAVVSRVFVKYLELMRKLQLVYCLEPAGSHGVWGLDDYHFLPFIFGSSQLIDHKYMKPKSIHNEDILENFSNEYLYISCIAFVKKVKKGLFAEHSPLLDDISGVPTWNKVNNGLLKMYKVEVLEKVPIMQHFLFGWLIKWE
;
A
#
# COMPACT_ATOMS: atom_id res chain seq x y z
N MET A 1 4.29 10.30 -18.06
CA MET A 1 4.93 9.69 -16.87
C MET A 1 5.91 8.61 -17.30
N ILE A 2 5.45 7.60 -18.04
CA ILE A 2 6.29 6.49 -18.54
C ILE A 2 7.46 7.00 -19.39
N ASP A 3 7.21 7.95 -20.29
CA ASP A 3 8.24 8.50 -21.19
C ASP A 3 9.45 9.14 -20.46
N ASN A 4 9.24 9.62 -19.23
CA ASN A 4 10.27 10.24 -18.42
C ASN A 4 10.77 9.33 -17.29
N ALA A 5 10.23 8.11 -17.15
CA ALA A 5 10.52 7.23 -16.02
C ALA A 5 11.98 6.79 -16.03
N GLU A 6 12.53 6.41 -17.19
CA GLU A 6 13.95 6.04 -17.31
C GLU A 6 14.86 7.21 -16.94
N SER A 7 14.61 8.40 -17.50
CA SER A 7 15.36 9.61 -17.18
C SER A 7 15.25 10.00 -15.69
N PHE A 8 14.13 9.71 -15.03
CA PHE A 8 13.97 9.90 -13.59
C PHE A 8 14.84 8.91 -12.79
N MET A 9 14.86 7.62 -13.15
CA MET A 9 15.69 6.62 -12.46
C MET A 9 17.18 6.98 -12.57
N LEU A 10 17.63 7.41 -13.74
CA LEU A 10 19.02 7.81 -13.98
C LEU A 10 19.50 9.00 -13.14
N GLN A 11 18.59 9.76 -12.49
CA GLN A 11 18.98 10.86 -11.59
C GLN A 11 19.59 10.38 -10.27
N PHE A 12 19.28 9.15 -9.84
CA PHE A 12 19.74 8.62 -8.57
C PHE A 12 20.44 7.27 -8.68
N LEU A 13 20.43 6.63 -9.86
CA LEU A 13 21.20 5.42 -10.12
C LEU A 13 22.67 5.77 -10.35
N PRO A 14 23.61 5.03 -9.72
CA PRO A 14 25.03 5.15 -10.02
C PRO A 14 25.36 4.58 -11.41
N ASP A 15 26.52 4.95 -11.96
CA ASP A 15 26.92 4.61 -13.32
C ASP A 15 26.97 3.09 -13.59
N GLU A 16 27.30 2.29 -12.57
CA GLU A 16 27.35 0.83 -12.70
C GLU A 16 25.95 0.19 -12.87
N LEU A 17 24.89 0.93 -12.55
CA LEU A 17 23.50 0.46 -12.56
C LEU A 17 22.64 1.09 -13.66
N GLN A 18 23.24 1.75 -14.66
CA GLN A 18 22.49 2.40 -15.75
C GLN A 18 21.68 1.43 -16.62
N SER A 19 21.94 0.11 -16.56
CA SER A 19 21.13 -0.91 -17.23
C SER A 19 19.90 -1.36 -16.42
N ALA A 20 19.85 -1.08 -15.11
CA ALA A 20 18.74 -1.45 -14.23
C ALA A 20 17.36 -0.85 -14.60
N PRO A 21 17.24 0.35 -15.21
CA PRO A 21 15.95 0.92 -15.60
C PRO A 21 15.07 -0.01 -16.44
N VAL A 22 15.66 -0.91 -17.25
CA VAL A 22 14.90 -1.88 -18.06
C VAL A 22 13.93 -2.73 -17.23
N GLU A 23 14.29 -3.05 -15.98
CA GLU A 23 13.46 -3.80 -15.04
C GLU A 23 12.75 -2.89 -14.03
N LEU A 24 13.35 -1.76 -13.64
CA LEU A 24 12.73 -0.83 -12.67
C LEU A 24 11.54 -0.06 -13.24
N VAL A 25 11.63 0.39 -14.50
CA VAL A 25 10.61 1.24 -15.13
C VAL A 25 9.26 0.54 -15.25
N PRO A 26 9.17 -0.75 -15.63
CA PRO A 26 7.90 -1.46 -15.65
C PRO A 26 7.18 -1.50 -14.29
N TYR A 27 7.88 -1.81 -13.20
CA TYR A 27 7.29 -1.79 -11.85
C TYR A 27 6.81 -0.38 -11.46
N PHE A 28 7.64 0.63 -11.68
CA PHE A 28 7.27 2.02 -11.38
C PHE A 28 6.09 2.50 -12.25
N GLY A 29 6.10 2.18 -13.54
CA GLY A 29 5.08 2.59 -14.49
C GLY A 29 3.71 2.02 -14.16
N ASP A 30 3.65 0.78 -13.68
CA ASP A 30 2.41 0.11 -13.29
C ASP A 30 2.03 0.34 -11.81
N SER A 31 2.72 1.24 -11.11
CA SER A 31 2.44 1.55 -9.70
C SER A 31 1.24 2.46 -9.46
N PHE A 32 0.70 3.10 -10.50
CA PHE A 32 -0.22 4.25 -10.37
C PHE A 32 -1.61 4.01 -10.97
N GLY A 33 -1.94 2.76 -11.31
CA GLY A 33 -3.21 2.39 -11.92
C GLY A 33 -3.11 2.12 -13.41
N ASN A 34 -4.21 1.67 -14.01
CA ASN A 34 -4.29 1.38 -15.43
C ASN A 34 -4.91 2.54 -16.21
N TRP A 35 -4.21 3.04 -17.22
CA TRP A 35 -4.68 4.19 -18.01
C TRP A 35 -5.87 3.86 -18.92
N SER A 36 -6.01 2.62 -19.38
CA SER A 36 -7.12 2.23 -20.28
C SER A 36 -8.40 1.93 -19.51
N ARG A 37 -8.29 1.31 -18.33
CA ARG A 37 -9.42 0.97 -17.46
C ARG A 37 -9.79 2.07 -16.48
N ILE A 38 -8.88 3.02 -16.24
CA ILE A 38 -9.05 4.10 -15.25
C ILE A 38 -9.32 3.49 -13.87
N ASP A 39 -8.53 2.48 -13.51
CA ASP A 39 -8.66 1.73 -12.26
C ASP A 39 -7.34 1.71 -11.48
N TYR A 40 -7.45 1.47 -10.17
CA TYR A 40 -6.31 1.25 -9.27
C TYR A 40 -6.67 0.24 -8.20
N GLY A 41 -5.69 -0.50 -7.68
CA GLY A 41 -5.91 -1.52 -6.66
C GLY A 41 -4.60 -2.08 -6.11
N THR A 42 -4.72 -3.14 -5.32
CA THR A 42 -3.61 -3.74 -4.57
C THR A 42 -2.49 -4.28 -5.45
N GLY A 43 -2.76 -4.67 -6.69
CA GLY A 43 -1.71 -5.05 -7.67
C GLY A 43 -0.77 -3.90 -8.00
N HIS A 44 -1.32 -2.70 -8.25
CA HIS A 44 -0.53 -1.50 -8.51
C HIS A 44 0.26 -1.06 -7.27
N GLU A 45 -0.34 -1.15 -6.08
CA GLU A 45 0.37 -0.94 -4.83
C GLU A 45 1.54 -1.93 -4.64
N THR A 46 1.32 -3.19 -5.03
CA THR A 46 2.34 -4.24 -4.97
C THR A 46 3.49 -3.97 -5.95
N ASN A 47 3.20 -3.42 -7.14
CA ASN A 47 4.25 -2.97 -8.07
C ASN A 47 5.10 -1.83 -7.48
N PHE A 48 4.51 -0.91 -6.72
CA PHE A 48 5.27 0.14 -6.03
C PHE A 48 6.19 -0.45 -4.95
N ALA A 49 5.70 -1.41 -4.18
CA ALA A 49 6.50 -2.14 -3.21
C ALA A 49 7.61 -2.97 -3.88
N ALA A 50 7.34 -3.58 -5.04
CA ALA A 50 8.32 -4.30 -5.83
C ALA A 50 9.42 -3.36 -6.35
N TRP A 51 9.06 -2.16 -6.81
CA TRP A 51 10.02 -1.14 -7.21
C TRP A 51 10.95 -0.75 -6.04
N LEU A 52 10.39 -0.48 -4.85
CA LEU A 52 11.19 -0.21 -3.64
C LEU A 52 12.09 -1.40 -3.28
N TYR A 53 11.57 -2.63 -3.36
CA TYR A 53 12.34 -3.84 -3.12
C TYR A 53 13.51 -3.99 -4.09
N CYS A 54 13.31 -3.68 -5.37
CA CYS A 54 14.36 -3.68 -6.38
C CYS A 54 15.47 -2.66 -6.05
N LEU A 55 15.12 -1.45 -5.59
CA LEU A 55 16.10 -0.47 -5.14
C LEU A 55 16.91 -0.97 -3.92
N THR A 56 16.28 -1.66 -2.98
CA THR A 56 16.97 -2.33 -1.87
C THR A 56 17.91 -3.43 -2.36
N ARG A 57 17.47 -4.26 -3.33
CA ARG A 57 18.29 -5.33 -3.93
C ARG A 57 19.50 -4.80 -4.69
N LEU A 58 19.41 -3.58 -5.22
CA LEU A 58 20.51 -2.85 -5.85
C LEU A 58 21.44 -2.15 -4.84
N GLY A 59 21.12 -2.18 -3.54
CA GLY A 59 21.93 -1.57 -2.48
C GLY A 59 21.74 -0.05 -2.34
N LEU A 60 20.74 0.54 -3.01
CA LEU A 60 20.43 1.97 -2.96
C LEU A 60 19.66 2.34 -1.69
N ILE A 61 18.83 1.41 -1.22
CA ILE A 61 18.12 1.49 0.05
C ILE A 61 18.77 0.49 0.99
N LYS A 62 19.22 0.95 2.16
CA LYS A 62 19.83 0.11 3.19
C LYS A 62 18.84 -0.14 4.33
N GLU A 63 19.19 -1.07 5.21
CA GLU A 63 18.36 -1.42 6.36
C GLU A 63 18.07 -0.21 7.27
N GLU A 64 19.04 0.68 7.44
CA GLU A 64 18.90 1.96 8.15
C GLU A 64 17.83 2.88 7.54
N ASP A 65 17.51 2.72 6.26
CA ASP A 65 16.52 3.53 5.54
C ASP A 65 15.09 2.96 5.63
N TYR A 66 14.90 1.70 6.03
CA TYR A 66 13.60 1.01 5.90
C TYR A 66 12.45 1.76 6.59
N GLN A 67 12.70 2.32 7.77
CA GLN A 67 11.68 3.13 8.46
C GLN A 67 11.35 4.42 7.69
N ALA A 68 12.35 5.08 7.09
CA ALA A 68 12.16 6.29 6.29
C ALA A 68 11.46 6.01 4.96
N VAL A 69 11.74 4.86 4.33
CA VAL A 69 11.05 4.41 3.11
C VAL A 69 9.55 4.30 3.37
N VAL A 70 9.14 3.67 4.47
CA VAL A 70 7.71 3.56 4.80
C VAL A 70 7.13 4.91 5.25
N SER A 71 7.75 5.57 6.24
CA SER A 71 7.20 6.78 6.86
C SER A 71 7.29 8.04 6.00
N ARG A 72 8.08 8.04 4.91
CA ARG A 72 8.22 9.19 4.01
C ARG A 72 7.85 8.85 2.58
N VAL A 73 8.54 7.88 1.96
CA VAL A 73 8.34 7.58 0.53
C VAL A 73 6.97 6.96 0.30
N PHE A 74 6.61 5.93 1.07
CA PHE A 74 5.33 5.25 0.94
C PHE A 74 4.14 6.12 1.39
N VAL A 75 4.33 6.97 2.42
CA VAL A 75 3.33 8.00 2.80
C VAL A 75 3.07 8.96 1.63
N LYS A 76 4.12 9.46 0.96
CA LYS A 76 3.96 10.36 -0.19
C LYS A 76 3.31 9.68 -1.39
N TYR A 77 3.61 8.40 -1.60
CA TYR A 77 2.90 7.57 -2.58
C TYR A 77 1.41 7.46 -2.25
N LEU A 78 1.06 7.15 -1.00
CA LEU A 78 -0.33 7.02 -0.56
C LEU A 78 -1.10 8.34 -0.69
N GLU A 79 -0.50 9.48 -0.34
CA GLU A 79 -1.08 10.81 -0.54
C GLU A 79 -1.36 11.10 -2.03
N LEU A 80 -0.42 10.77 -2.90
CA LEU A 80 -0.58 10.89 -4.35
C LEU A 80 -1.73 10.00 -4.82
N MET A 81 -1.76 8.73 -4.41
CA MET A 81 -2.80 7.80 -4.84
C MET A 81 -4.19 8.23 -4.38
N ARG A 82 -4.35 8.69 -3.13
CA ARG A 82 -5.62 9.26 -2.65
C ARG A 82 -6.06 10.46 -3.48
N LYS A 83 -5.13 11.32 -3.89
CA LYS A 83 -5.43 12.45 -4.78
C LYS A 83 -5.89 11.96 -6.16
N LEU A 84 -5.20 10.99 -6.75
CA LEU A 84 -5.56 10.43 -8.06
C LEU A 84 -6.93 9.74 -8.02
N GLN A 85 -7.19 8.92 -7.00
CA GLN A 85 -8.48 8.25 -6.79
C GLN A 85 -9.64 9.24 -6.76
N LEU A 86 -9.49 10.36 -6.04
CA LEU A 86 -10.54 11.38 -5.92
C LEU A 86 -10.67 12.28 -7.15
N VAL A 87 -9.55 12.67 -7.77
CA VAL A 87 -9.56 13.60 -8.91
C VAL A 87 -10.04 12.91 -10.19
N TYR A 88 -9.63 11.67 -10.40
CA TYR A 88 -9.95 10.91 -11.61
C TYR A 88 -11.09 9.90 -11.40
N CYS A 89 -11.66 9.84 -10.19
CA CYS A 89 -12.72 8.89 -9.84
C CYS A 89 -12.34 7.45 -10.26
N LEU A 90 -11.12 7.03 -9.92
CA LEU A 90 -10.61 5.72 -10.33
C LEU A 90 -11.53 4.61 -9.86
N GLU A 91 -11.69 3.57 -10.66
CA GLU A 91 -12.44 2.39 -10.23
C GLU A 91 -11.55 1.48 -9.34
N PRO A 92 -12.12 0.81 -8.32
CA PRO A 92 -11.42 -0.21 -7.55
C PRO A 92 -11.08 -1.45 -8.40
N ALA A 93 -9.80 -1.65 -8.71
CA ALA A 93 -9.31 -2.78 -9.49
C ALA A 93 -9.22 -4.05 -8.62
N GLY A 94 -9.86 -5.13 -9.04
CA GLY A 94 -9.82 -6.41 -8.30
C GLY A 94 -10.48 -6.35 -6.93
N SER A 95 -11.39 -5.39 -6.71
CA SER A 95 -12.10 -5.25 -5.43
C SER A 95 -12.95 -6.48 -5.12
N HIS A 96 -12.89 -6.92 -3.87
CA HIS A 96 -13.76 -7.96 -3.31
C HIS A 96 -15.13 -7.40 -2.88
N GLY A 97 -15.49 -6.21 -3.37
CA GLY A 97 -16.64 -5.45 -2.88
C GLY A 97 -16.48 -5.14 -1.39
N VAL A 98 -17.57 -5.27 -0.64
CA VAL A 98 -17.60 -4.98 0.81
C VAL A 98 -16.74 -5.94 1.65
N TRP A 99 -16.31 -7.08 1.09
CA TRP A 99 -15.48 -8.06 1.81
C TRP A 99 -13.98 -7.84 1.62
N GLY A 100 -13.59 -6.84 0.84
CA GLY A 100 -12.21 -6.37 0.77
C GLY A 100 -11.79 -5.64 2.05
N LEU A 101 -10.49 -5.59 2.32
CA LEU A 101 -9.97 -4.79 3.43
C LEU A 101 -10.24 -3.29 3.20
N ASP A 102 -9.95 -2.82 1.99
CA ASP A 102 -10.21 -1.48 1.48
C ASP A 102 -10.38 -1.57 -0.05
N ASP A 103 -10.94 -0.53 -0.66
CA ASP A 103 -11.18 -0.52 -2.11
C ASP A 103 -9.87 -0.53 -2.92
N TYR A 104 -8.81 0.09 -2.38
CA TYR A 104 -7.59 0.37 -3.14
C TYR A 104 -6.32 -0.20 -2.49
N HIS A 105 -6.25 -0.17 -1.17
CA HIS A 105 -4.99 -0.31 -0.44
C HIS A 105 -4.96 -1.49 0.53
N PHE A 106 -3.78 -2.08 0.72
CA PHE A 106 -3.56 -3.13 1.71
C PHE A 106 -2.33 -2.84 2.59
N LEU A 107 -1.19 -2.53 1.97
CA LEU A 107 0.08 -2.32 2.65
C LEU A 107 0.05 -1.22 3.74
N PRO A 108 -0.67 -0.07 3.58
CA PRO A 108 -0.80 0.91 4.64
C PRO A 108 -1.36 0.34 5.95
N PHE A 109 -2.26 -0.65 5.88
CA PHE A 109 -2.82 -1.30 7.06
C PHE A 109 -1.81 -2.25 7.72
N ILE A 110 -0.96 -2.93 6.93
CA ILE A 110 0.14 -3.73 7.47
C ILE A 110 1.15 -2.83 8.18
N PHE A 111 1.66 -1.80 7.50
CA PHE A 111 2.63 -0.88 8.10
C PHE A 111 2.04 -0.13 9.30
N GLY A 112 0.81 0.35 9.18
CA GLY A 112 0.12 1.06 10.26
C GLY A 112 -0.17 0.19 11.48
N SER A 113 -0.55 -1.08 11.29
CA SER A 113 -0.75 -1.99 12.41
C SER A 113 0.57 -2.30 13.11
N SER A 114 1.68 -2.38 12.36
CA SER A 114 3.03 -2.53 12.91
C SER A 114 3.44 -1.33 13.77
N GLN A 115 3.10 -0.10 13.36
CA GLN A 115 3.38 1.12 14.15
C GLN A 115 2.69 1.12 15.52
N LEU A 116 1.57 0.40 15.65
CA LEU A 116 0.72 0.38 16.84
C LEU A 116 0.96 -0.86 17.73
N ILE A 117 1.89 -1.74 17.38
CA ILE A 117 2.29 -2.88 18.22
C ILE A 117 2.76 -2.36 19.58
N ASP A 118 2.29 -2.99 20.65
CA ASP A 118 2.54 -2.63 22.05
C ASP A 118 2.18 -1.18 22.45
N HIS A 119 1.40 -0.48 21.62
CA HIS A 119 0.92 0.84 21.96
C HIS A 119 0.07 0.81 23.25
N LYS A 120 0.42 1.68 24.20
CA LYS A 120 -0.09 1.65 25.58
C LYS A 120 -1.61 1.84 25.65
N TYR A 121 -2.14 2.78 24.86
CA TYR A 121 -3.54 3.23 24.96
C TYR A 121 -4.40 2.83 23.75
N MET A 122 -3.95 3.14 22.53
CA MET A 122 -4.66 2.77 21.30
C MET A 122 -4.66 1.25 21.07
N LYS A 123 -5.86 0.67 20.94
CA LYS A 123 -6.11 -0.74 20.62
C LYS A 123 -6.86 -0.83 19.28
N PRO A 124 -6.99 -2.01 18.64
CA PRO A 124 -7.72 -2.13 17.38
C PRO A 124 -9.14 -1.53 17.40
N LYS A 125 -9.88 -1.71 18.50
CA LYS A 125 -11.21 -1.08 18.69
C LYS A 125 -11.21 0.46 18.72
N SER A 126 -10.04 1.09 18.90
CA SER A 126 -9.92 2.56 18.96
C SER A 126 -10.23 3.24 17.63
N ILE A 127 -10.27 2.49 16.51
CA ILE A 127 -10.64 3.03 15.19
C ILE A 127 -12.08 3.57 15.14
N HIS A 128 -12.92 3.20 16.11
CA HIS A 128 -14.29 3.68 16.26
C HIS A 128 -14.41 5.00 17.02
N ASN A 129 -13.33 5.46 17.68
CA ASN A 129 -13.32 6.70 18.42
C ASN A 129 -12.90 7.85 17.49
N GLU A 130 -13.84 8.76 17.20
CA GLU A 130 -13.61 9.91 16.30
C GLU A 130 -12.51 10.84 16.83
N ASP A 131 -12.39 11.09 18.14
CA ASP A 131 -11.32 11.93 18.70
C ASP A 131 -9.94 11.32 18.40
N ILE A 132 -9.82 9.99 18.45
CA ILE A 132 -8.55 9.33 18.10
C ILE A 132 -8.25 9.50 16.60
N LEU A 133 -9.26 9.37 15.75
CA LEU A 133 -9.07 9.55 14.31
C LEU A 133 -8.65 10.99 13.97
N GLU A 134 -9.33 11.98 14.55
CA GLU A 134 -9.04 13.40 14.29
C GLU A 134 -7.64 13.80 14.75
N ASN A 135 -7.23 13.36 15.94
CA ASN A 135 -5.95 13.77 16.52
C ASN A 135 -4.74 12.98 15.99
N PHE A 136 -4.91 11.70 15.63
CA PHE A 136 -3.77 10.80 15.34
C PHE A 136 -3.70 10.33 13.88
N SER A 137 -4.63 10.74 13.00
CA SER A 137 -4.60 10.35 11.57
C SER A 137 -3.39 10.89 10.79
N ASN A 138 -2.69 11.89 11.30
CA ASN A 138 -1.44 12.41 10.73
C ASN A 138 -0.19 11.70 11.28
N GLU A 139 -0.33 10.93 12.35
CA GLU A 139 0.79 10.26 13.03
C GLU A 139 0.88 8.77 12.70
N TYR A 140 -0.26 8.09 12.57
CA TYR A 140 -0.31 6.64 12.36
C TYR A 140 -1.01 6.29 11.06
N LEU A 141 -0.34 5.48 10.23
CA LEU A 141 -0.85 5.07 8.90
C LEU A 141 -2.20 4.36 8.98
N TYR A 142 -2.37 3.45 9.94
CA TYR A 142 -3.63 2.71 10.09
C TYR A 142 -4.79 3.67 10.36
N ILE A 143 -4.58 4.60 11.30
CA ILE A 143 -5.56 5.62 11.69
C ILE A 143 -5.84 6.56 10.53
N SER A 144 -4.81 6.97 9.78
CA SER A 144 -4.94 7.74 8.54
C SER A 144 -5.86 7.06 7.51
N CYS A 145 -5.70 5.74 7.32
CA CYS A 145 -6.52 4.98 6.40
C CYS A 145 -7.98 4.90 6.86
N ILE A 146 -8.23 4.61 8.15
CA ILE A 146 -9.60 4.59 8.67
C ILE A 146 -10.28 5.95 8.53
N ALA A 147 -9.58 7.04 8.86
CA ALA A 147 -10.09 8.39 8.71
C ALA A 147 -10.45 8.70 7.25
N PHE A 148 -9.62 8.26 6.29
CA PHE A 148 -9.91 8.41 4.87
C PHE A 148 -11.13 7.59 4.42
N VAL A 149 -11.23 6.33 4.85
CA VAL A 149 -12.38 5.45 4.54
C VAL A 149 -13.69 6.07 5.03
N LYS A 150 -13.75 6.49 6.31
CA LYS A 150 -14.94 7.14 6.89
C LYS A 150 -15.29 8.47 6.24
N LYS A 151 -14.30 9.19 5.70
CA LYS A 151 -14.54 10.44 4.97
C LYS A 151 -15.21 10.18 3.62
N VAL A 152 -14.73 9.19 2.88
CA VAL A 152 -15.17 8.87 1.51
C VAL A 152 -16.47 8.07 1.50
N LYS A 153 -16.57 7.02 2.31
CA LYS A 153 -17.76 6.16 2.40
C LYS A 153 -18.75 6.73 3.41
N LYS A 154 -20.04 6.74 3.06
CA LYS A 154 -21.13 7.20 3.93
C LYS A 154 -21.91 6.01 4.47
N GLY A 155 -22.48 6.15 5.67
CA GLY A 155 -23.22 5.09 6.34
C GLY A 155 -22.49 4.57 7.57
N LEU A 156 -22.98 3.45 8.13
CA LEU A 156 -22.33 2.81 9.26
C LEU A 156 -21.05 2.10 8.80
N PHE A 157 -19.98 2.22 9.59
CA PHE A 157 -18.68 1.65 9.24
C PHE A 157 -18.75 0.13 9.02
N ALA A 158 -19.51 -0.58 9.85
CA ALA A 158 -19.76 -2.01 9.74
C ALA A 158 -20.51 -2.42 8.46
N GLU A 159 -21.25 -1.52 7.82
CA GLU A 159 -22.01 -1.83 6.59
C GLU A 159 -21.13 -1.71 5.34
N HIS A 160 -20.29 -0.68 5.26
CA HIS A 160 -19.48 -0.41 4.08
C HIS A 160 -18.04 -0.96 4.16
N SER A 161 -17.59 -1.31 5.37
CA SER A 161 -16.25 -1.85 5.66
C SER A 161 -16.30 -2.93 6.75
N PRO A 162 -17.14 -3.98 6.60
CA PRO A 162 -17.33 -5.02 7.62
C PRO A 162 -16.03 -5.72 8.02
N LEU A 163 -15.11 -5.96 7.08
CA LEU A 163 -13.85 -6.63 7.43
C LEU A 163 -12.96 -5.80 8.35
N LEU A 164 -12.86 -4.48 8.12
CA LEU A 164 -12.14 -3.59 9.02
C LEU A 164 -12.83 -3.48 10.38
N ASP A 165 -14.17 -3.53 10.40
CA ASP A 165 -14.97 -3.55 11.62
C ASP A 165 -14.70 -4.82 12.43
N ASP A 166 -14.73 -5.99 11.80
CA ASP A 166 -14.41 -7.27 12.43
C ASP A 166 -12.97 -7.32 12.97
N ILE A 167 -12.01 -6.82 12.19
CA ILE A 167 -10.60 -6.73 12.60
C ILE A 167 -10.44 -5.83 13.85
N SER A 168 -11.28 -4.81 14.01
CA SER A 168 -11.27 -3.94 15.19
C SER A 168 -11.59 -4.70 16.50
N GLY A 169 -12.28 -5.84 16.40
CA GLY A 169 -12.57 -6.74 17.52
C GLY A 169 -11.38 -7.58 17.98
N VAL A 170 -10.29 -7.62 17.21
CA VAL A 170 -9.06 -8.35 17.59
C VAL A 170 -8.40 -7.65 18.79
N PRO A 171 -7.93 -8.40 19.81
CA PRO A 171 -7.51 -7.79 21.08
C PRO A 171 -6.21 -6.96 21.01
N THR A 172 -5.33 -7.23 20.04
CA THR A 172 -3.98 -6.65 20.00
C THR A 172 -3.54 -6.34 18.58
N TRP A 173 -2.82 -5.24 18.37
CA TRP A 173 -2.25 -4.88 17.08
C TRP A 173 -1.25 -5.91 16.53
N ASN A 174 -0.51 -6.62 17.39
CA ASN A 174 0.37 -7.71 16.95
C ASN A 174 -0.43 -8.84 16.26
N LYS A 175 -1.58 -9.24 16.81
CA LYS A 175 -2.47 -10.22 16.16
C LYS A 175 -3.07 -9.68 14.86
N VAL A 176 -3.47 -8.40 14.83
CA VAL A 176 -3.96 -7.73 13.61
C VAL A 176 -2.88 -7.78 12.53
N ASN A 177 -1.66 -7.33 12.82
CA ASN A 177 -0.55 -7.29 11.88
C ASN A 177 -0.22 -8.68 11.31
N ASN A 178 -0.10 -9.69 12.18
CA ASN A 178 0.11 -11.08 11.74
C ASN A 178 -1.05 -11.61 10.87
N GLY A 179 -2.29 -11.25 11.20
CA GLY A 179 -3.46 -11.60 10.39
C GLY A 179 -3.43 -10.93 9.01
N LEU A 180 -3.12 -9.64 8.96
CA LEU A 180 -3.01 -8.87 7.73
C LEU A 180 -1.88 -9.37 6.83
N LEU A 181 -0.73 -9.75 7.39
CA LEU A 181 0.36 -10.36 6.61
C LEU A 181 -0.07 -11.67 5.94
N LYS A 182 -0.76 -12.54 6.68
CA LYS A 182 -1.31 -13.79 6.12
C LYS A 182 -2.37 -13.51 5.05
N MET A 183 -3.25 -12.56 5.32
CA MET A 183 -4.30 -12.18 4.39
C MET A 183 -3.72 -11.55 3.11
N TYR A 184 -2.70 -10.69 3.20
CA TYR A 184 -2.04 -10.13 2.02
C TYR A 184 -1.39 -11.21 1.16
N LYS A 185 -0.77 -12.21 1.79
CA LYS A 185 -0.23 -13.35 1.05
C LYS A 185 -1.32 -14.06 0.24
N VAL A 186 -2.45 -14.38 0.86
CA VAL A 186 -3.53 -15.18 0.22
C VAL A 186 -4.36 -14.34 -0.76
N GLU A 187 -4.74 -13.12 -0.36
CA GLU A 187 -5.68 -12.26 -1.09
C GLU A 187 -5.00 -11.32 -2.09
N VAL A 188 -3.67 -11.21 -2.07
CA VAL A 188 -2.92 -10.40 -3.06
C VAL A 188 -1.88 -11.25 -3.77
N LEU A 189 -0.91 -11.81 -3.04
CA LEU A 189 0.25 -12.50 -3.65
C LEU A 189 -0.04 -13.90 -4.21
N GLU A 190 -1.11 -14.56 -3.76
CA GLU A 190 -1.53 -15.87 -4.28
C GLU A 190 -2.74 -15.76 -5.22
N LYS A 191 -3.24 -14.55 -5.48
CA LYS A 191 -4.35 -14.33 -6.41
C LYS A 191 -3.88 -14.24 -7.84
N VAL A 192 -4.29 -15.20 -8.65
CA VAL A 192 -4.03 -15.22 -10.09
C VAL A 192 -4.44 -13.92 -10.79
N PRO A 193 -5.65 -13.33 -10.57
CA PRO A 193 -6.03 -12.10 -11.26
C PRO A 193 -5.09 -10.91 -11.03
N ILE A 194 -4.39 -10.89 -9.90
CA ILE A 194 -3.42 -9.86 -9.52
C ILE A 194 -2.04 -10.26 -10.06
N MET A 195 -1.56 -11.45 -9.68
CA MET A 195 -0.19 -11.88 -9.96
C MET A 195 0.08 -12.27 -11.41
N GLN A 196 -0.95 -12.55 -12.22
CA GLN A 196 -0.78 -12.76 -13.66
C GLN A 196 -0.19 -11.55 -14.39
N HIS A 197 -0.33 -10.35 -13.81
CA HIS A 197 0.20 -9.10 -14.36
C HIS A 197 1.53 -8.70 -13.72
N PHE A 198 1.99 -9.44 -12.70
CA PHE A 198 3.24 -9.13 -12.02
C PHE A 198 4.44 -9.54 -12.89
N LEU A 199 5.41 -8.64 -13.01
CA LEU A 199 6.57 -8.84 -13.87
C LEU A 199 7.73 -9.47 -13.11
N PHE A 200 8.55 -10.21 -13.82
CA PHE A 200 9.75 -10.87 -13.30
C PHE A 200 10.96 -10.51 -14.17
N GLY A 201 12.13 -10.49 -13.54
CA GLY A 201 13.39 -10.17 -14.18
C GLY A 201 14.58 -10.74 -13.40
N TRP A 202 15.70 -10.06 -13.47
CA TRP A 202 16.93 -10.49 -12.80
C TRP A 202 16.98 -10.07 -11.32
N LEU A 203 16.27 -9.00 -10.93
CA LEU A 203 16.10 -8.60 -9.53
C LEU A 203 15.03 -9.46 -8.86
N ILE A 204 13.84 -9.57 -9.45
CA ILE A 204 12.77 -10.44 -8.96
C ILE A 204 12.63 -11.64 -9.88
N LYS A 205 13.24 -12.76 -9.48
CA LYS A 205 13.20 -14.00 -10.25
C LYS A 205 11.87 -14.73 -10.07
N TRP A 206 11.48 -15.48 -11.09
CA TRP A 206 10.32 -16.37 -11.06
C TRP A 206 10.57 -17.69 -10.29
N GLU A 207 11.85 -18.06 -10.10
CA GLU A 207 12.30 -19.34 -9.53
C GLU A 207 12.43 -19.33 -8.00
#